data_AF-A0A3A0EZH7-F1
#
_entry.id   AF-A0A3A0EZH7-F1
#
_cell.length_a   1.000
_cell.length_b   1.000
_cell.length_c   1.000
_cell.angle_alpha   90.00
_cell.angle_beta   90.00
_cell.angle_gamma   90.00
#
_symmetry.space_group_name_H-M   'P 1'
#
loop_
_entity.id
_entity.type
_entity.pdbx_description
1 polymer ?
#
loop_
_entity_poly.entity_id
_entity_poly.type
_entity_poly.pdbx_seq_one_letter_code
_entity_poly.pdbx_strand_id
1 'polypeptide(L)'
;MSTSATTTDNKRTRLGEIPSAEFSYICSRNQHQAHNLLLRAIKNSGLSQKQISQLTGIDEAVLSRLLSRPRNIELNTLSKILYAACGAALGLSLSFPKQQAGWVFRSNSQQQDNWENRVTADVVKHIKPIPSYLTTAGPQNIVELRNA
;
A
#
# COMPACT_ATOMS: atom_id res chain seq x y z
N MET A 1 -40.35 52.24 6.52
CA MET A 1 -40.51 50.78 6.26
C MET A 1 -39.16 50.13 6.49
N SER A 2 -39.07 49.18 7.43
CA SER A 2 -37.81 48.54 7.81
C SER A 2 -37.92 47.05 7.47
N THR A 3 -37.07 46.57 6.56
CA THR A 3 -37.05 45.18 6.12
C THR A 3 -35.91 44.45 6.83
N SER A 4 -36.25 43.63 7.82
CA SER A 4 -35.32 42.73 8.50
C SER A 4 -34.88 41.62 7.54
N ALA A 5 -33.58 41.55 7.24
CA ALA A 5 -32.98 40.41 6.57
C ALA A 5 -32.74 39.30 7.59
N THR A 6 -33.49 38.21 7.49
CA THR A 6 -33.25 36.98 8.26
C THR A 6 -32.12 36.21 7.59
N THR A 7 -30.88 36.44 8.01
CA THR A 7 -29.74 35.60 7.62
C THR A 7 -29.81 34.30 8.42
N THR A 8 -30.34 33.24 7.83
CA THR A 8 -30.19 31.87 8.35
C THR A 8 -28.72 31.49 8.34
N ASP A 9 -28.10 31.52 9.52
CA ASP A 9 -26.73 31.11 9.78
C ASP A 9 -26.62 29.58 9.64
N ASN A 10 -26.34 29.11 8.42
CA ASN A 10 -25.95 27.74 8.16
C ASN A 10 -24.54 27.52 8.71
N LYS A 11 -24.42 27.24 10.02
CA LYS A 11 -23.21 26.70 10.65
C LYS A 11 -22.93 25.29 10.09
N ARG A 12 -22.44 25.23 8.85
CA ARG A 12 -21.62 24.10 8.42
C ARG A 12 -20.37 24.15 9.28
N THR A 13 -20.23 23.18 10.17
CA THR A 13 -19.00 22.92 10.92
C THR A 13 -17.87 22.78 9.91
N ARG A 14 -17.14 23.87 9.62
CA ARG A 14 -16.02 23.83 8.67
C ARG A 14 -14.98 22.92 9.32
N LEU A 15 -14.75 21.75 8.72
CA LEU A 15 -13.55 20.96 9.02
C LEU A 15 -12.36 21.93 8.93
N GLY A 16 -11.52 21.95 9.96
CA GLY A 16 -10.36 22.85 9.99
C GLY A 16 -9.55 22.67 8.71
N GLU A 17 -9.24 23.77 8.02
CA GLU A 17 -8.43 23.73 6.81
C GLU A 17 -7.00 23.32 7.17
N ILE A 18 -6.46 22.34 6.46
CA ILE A 18 -5.08 21.90 6.63
C ILE A 18 -4.18 22.91 5.93
N PRO A 19 -3.19 23.51 6.62
CA PRO A 19 -2.29 24.48 5.98
C PRO A 19 -1.56 23.87 4.77
N SER A 20 -1.52 24.59 3.65
CA SER A 20 -0.83 24.14 2.41
C SER A 20 0.65 23.78 2.65
N ALA A 21 1.33 24.52 3.54
CA ALA A 21 2.70 24.24 3.94
C ALA A 21 2.83 22.86 4.63
N GLU A 22 1.84 22.45 5.41
CA GLU A 22 1.85 21.15 6.09
C GLU A 22 1.64 19.99 5.10
N PHE A 23 0.72 20.13 4.15
CA PHE A 23 0.58 19.16 3.06
C PHE A 23 1.85 19.02 2.24
N SER A 24 2.45 20.14 1.84
CA SER A 24 3.69 20.16 1.07
C SER A 24 4.83 19.49 1.81
N TYR A 25 4.93 19.73 3.12
CA TYR A 25 5.91 19.08 4.00
C TYR A 25 5.72 17.56 4.05
N ILE A 26 4.50 17.07 4.28
CA ILE A 26 4.22 15.63 4.36
C ILE A 26 4.46 14.94 3.01
N CYS A 27 4.02 15.54 1.91
CA CYS A 27 4.29 15.02 0.57
C CYS A 27 5.80 14.91 0.30
N SER A 28 6.56 15.95 0.62
CA SER A 28 8.02 15.95 0.46
C SER A 28 8.67 14.86 1.30
N ARG A 29 8.27 14.72 2.57
CA ARG A 29 8.76 13.67 3.46
C ARG A 29 8.51 12.27 2.89
N ASN A 30 7.31 12.02 2.37
CA ASN A 30 6.97 10.73 1.76
C ASN A 30 7.80 10.43 0.50
N GLN A 31 8.01 11.44 -0.36
CA GLN A 31 8.89 11.31 -1.54
C GLN A 31 10.33 10.95 -1.14
N HIS A 32 10.87 11.61 -0.11
CA HIS A 32 12.19 11.30 0.43
C HIS A 32 12.25 9.89 1.01
N GLN A 33 11.23 9.44 1.74
CA GLN A 33 11.19 8.09 2.29
C GLN A 33 11.16 7.02 1.20
N ALA A 34 10.30 7.20 0.18
CA ALA A 34 10.22 6.30 -0.96
C ALA A 34 11.56 6.23 -1.73
N HIS A 35 12.18 7.40 -1.96
CA HIS A 35 13.47 7.48 -2.65
C HIS A 35 14.60 6.82 -1.86
N ASN A 36 14.67 7.05 -0.54
CA ASN A 36 15.66 6.40 0.33
C ASN A 36 15.46 4.88 0.38
N LEU A 37 14.20 4.41 0.42
CA LEU A 37 13.89 2.98 0.38
C LEU A 37 14.36 2.36 -0.94
N LEU A 38 14.06 3.01 -2.07
CA LEU A 38 14.51 2.61 -3.39
C LEU A 38 16.04 2.51 -3.48
N LEU A 39 16.76 3.56 -3.06
CA LEU A 39 18.23 3.57 -3.08
C LEU A 39 18.84 2.45 -2.23
N ARG A 40 18.29 2.21 -1.03
CA ARG A 40 18.75 1.13 -0.15
C ARG A 40 18.50 -0.24 -0.78
N ALA A 41 17.31 -0.47 -1.32
CA ALA A 41 16.98 -1.75 -1.96
C ALA A 41 17.92 -2.06 -3.13
N ILE A 42 18.16 -1.08 -4.00
CA ILE A 42 19.05 -1.25 -5.17
C ILE A 42 20.49 -1.45 -4.72
N LYS A 43 20.98 -0.61 -3.80
CA LYS A 43 22.34 -0.77 -3.27
C LYS A 43 22.56 -2.14 -2.64
N ASN A 44 21.60 -2.63 -1.86
CA ASN A 44 21.71 -3.92 -1.19
C ASN A 44 21.55 -5.12 -2.15
N SER A 45 20.83 -4.94 -3.26
CA SER A 45 20.67 -5.99 -4.27
C SER A 45 21.95 -6.29 -5.05
N GLY A 46 22.89 -5.34 -5.12
CA GLY A 46 24.07 -5.44 -5.99
C GLY A 46 23.76 -5.41 -7.49
N LEU A 47 22.51 -5.20 -7.89
CA LEU A 47 22.10 -5.15 -9.29
C LEU A 47 22.42 -3.79 -9.92
N SER A 48 22.85 -3.83 -11.17
CA SER A 48 22.98 -2.64 -12.02
C SER A 48 21.61 -2.11 -12.46
N GLN A 49 21.57 -0.83 -12.88
CA GLN A 49 20.34 -0.21 -13.41
C GLN A 49 19.80 -0.97 -14.63
N LYS A 50 20.69 -1.40 -15.54
CA LYS A 50 20.34 -2.23 -16.69
C LYS A 50 19.68 -3.56 -16.31
N GLN A 51 20.18 -4.25 -15.28
CA GLN A 51 19.56 -5.51 -14.82
C GLN A 51 18.16 -5.27 -14.23
N ILE A 52 17.99 -4.20 -13.44
CA ILE A 52 16.68 -3.84 -12.90
C ILE A 52 15.73 -3.45 -14.03
N SER A 53 16.20 -2.73 -15.04
CA SER A 53 15.43 -2.39 -16.23
C SER A 53 14.91 -3.64 -16.94
N GLN A 54 15.77 -4.64 -17.15
CA GLN A 54 15.40 -5.92 -17.75
C GLN A 54 14.37 -6.69 -16.93
N LEU A 55 14.53 -6.73 -15.60
CA LEU A 55 13.60 -7.46 -14.71
C LEU A 55 12.23 -6.79 -14.57
N THR A 56 12.19 -5.46 -14.62
CA THR A 56 10.96 -4.68 -14.38
C THR A 56 10.25 -4.24 -15.65
N GLY A 57 10.94 -4.27 -16.80
CA GLY A 57 10.48 -3.67 -18.06
C GLY A 57 10.47 -2.14 -18.05
N ILE A 58 11.01 -1.50 -17.00
CA ILE A 58 11.09 -0.05 -16.86
C ILE A 58 12.32 0.43 -17.62
N ASP A 59 12.16 1.47 -18.44
CA ASP A 59 13.27 2.07 -19.17
C ASP A 59 14.41 2.54 -18.26
N GLU A 60 15.66 2.33 -18.69
CA GLU A 60 16.85 2.66 -17.91
C GLU A 60 16.96 4.18 -17.67
N ALA A 61 16.53 5.02 -18.62
CA ALA A 61 16.51 6.46 -18.41
C ALA A 61 15.46 6.88 -17.36
N VAL A 62 14.32 6.17 -17.28
CA VAL A 62 13.33 6.37 -16.22
C VAL A 62 13.91 5.96 -14.86
N LEU A 63 14.57 4.81 -14.77
CA LEU A 63 15.27 4.36 -13.56
C LEU A 63 16.32 5.38 -13.12
N SER A 64 17.18 5.84 -14.03
CA SER A 64 18.18 6.87 -13.72
C SER A 64 17.55 8.15 -13.15
N ARG A 65 16.44 8.61 -13.72
CA ARG A 65 15.68 9.77 -13.20
C ARG A 65 15.10 9.50 -11.81
N LEU A 66 14.56 8.30 -11.56
CA LEU A 66 14.04 7.90 -10.24
C LEU A 66 15.15 7.86 -9.18
N LEU A 67 16.36 7.47 -9.56
CA LEU A 67 17.49 7.37 -8.64
C LEU A 67 18.16 8.71 -8.37
N SER A 68 18.16 9.63 -9.34
CA SER A 68 18.84 10.92 -9.21
C SER A 68 18.30 11.83 -8.10
N ARG A 69 16.97 11.83 -7.86
CA ARG A 69 16.35 12.71 -6.86
C ARG A 69 15.00 12.20 -6.36
N PRO A 70 14.60 12.57 -5.13
CA PRO A 70 13.25 12.37 -4.63
C PRO A 70 12.21 13.00 -5.56
N ARG A 71 11.15 12.26 -5.85
CA ARG A 71 10.04 12.70 -6.70
C ARG A 71 8.78 11.88 -6.41
N ASN A 72 7.67 12.27 -7.04
CA ASN A 72 6.49 11.41 -7.10
C ASN A 72 6.84 10.13 -7.88
N ILE A 73 6.71 9.00 -7.20
CA ILE A 73 6.87 7.67 -7.76
C ILE A 73 5.54 6.96 -7.58
N GLU A 74 5.03 6.34 -8.64
CA GLU A 74 3.83 5.52 -8.53
C GLU A 74 4.09 4.29 -7.67
N LEU A 75 3.12 3.91 -6.85
CA LEU A 75 3.22 2.74 -5.98
C LEU A 75 3.55 1.47 -6.78
N ASN A 76 2.91 1.27 -7.93
CA ASN A 76 3.18 0.11 -8.79
C ASN A 76 4.62 0.08 -9.30
N THR A 77 5.17 1.24 -9.65
CA THR A 77 6.56 1.38 -10.10
C THR A 77 7.52 1.06 -8.96
N LEU A 78 7.28 1.64 -7.78
CA LEU A 78 8.09 1.36 -6.59
C LEU A 78 8.04 -0.13 -6.22
N SER A 79 6.84 -0.73 -6.16
CA SER A 79 6.65 -2.14 -5.84
C SER A 79 7.37 -3.06 -6.82
N LYS A 80 7.29 -2.81 -8.13
CA LYS A 80 8.01 -3.59 -9.15
C LYS A 80 9.51 -3.56 -8.93
N ILE A 81 10.07 -2.37 -8.68
CA ILE A 81 11.52 -2.23 -8.49
C ILE A 81 11.97 -2.90 -7.19
N LEU A 82 11.22 -2.73 -6.09
CA LEU A 82 11.54 -3.39 -4.82
C LEU A 82 11.48 -4.92 -4.94
N TYR A 83 10.45 -5.44 -5.59
CA TYR A 83 10.33 -6.88 -5.81
C TYR A 83 11.45 -7.42 -6.70
N ALA A 84 11.81 -6.71 -7.78
CA ALA A 84 12.92 -7.10 -8.64
C ALA A 84 14.29 -7.02 -7.92
N ALA A 85 14.49 -6.02 -7.06
CA ALA A 85 15.77 -5.80 -6.39
C ALA A 85 15.99 -6.75 -5.20
N CYS A 86 14.97 -7.01 -4.38
CA CYS A 86 15.15 -7.77 -3.15
C CYS A 86 14.06 -8.83 -2.88
N GLY A 87 13.15 -9.06 -3.82
CA GLY A 87 12.03 -10.00 -3.63
C GLY A 87 10.99 -9.53 -2.61
N ALA A 88 11.07 -8.29 -2.14
CA ALA A 88 10.21 -7.77 -1.09
C ALA A 88 8.92 -7.15 -1.66
N ALA A 89 7.79 -7.44 -1.02
CA ALA A 89 6.54 -6.73 -1.27
C ALA A 89 6.53 -5.39 -0.53
N LEU A 90 6.00 -4.34 -1.17
CA LEU A 90 5.86 -3.02 -0.55
C LEU A 90 4.77 -3.06 0.53
N GLY A 91 5.17 -2.88 1.79
CA GLY A 91 4.25 -2.66 2.91
C GLY A 91 3.93 -1.18 3.10
N LEU A 92 2.66 -0.86 3.33
CA LEU A 92 2.20 0.48 3.67
C LEU A 92 1.74 0.51 5.13
N SER A 93 2.16 1.51 5.88
CA SER A 93 1.72 1.74 7.26
C SER A 93 1.43 3.21 7.48
N LEU A 94 0.51 3.49 8.39
CA LEU A 94 0.19 4.85 8.81
C LEU A 94 1.06 5.24 10.00
N SER A 95 1.68 6.41 9.92
CA SER A 95 2.43 7.02 11.02
C SER A 95 1.85 8.39 11.31
N PHE A 96 1.64 8.68 12.60
CA PHE A 96 1.08 9.95 13.08
C PHE A 96 2.19 10.75 13.78
N PRO A 97 2.99 11.54 13.04
CA PRO A 97 4.17 12.21 13.59
C PRO A 97 3.83 13.30 14.61
N LYS A 98 2.58 13.77 14.64
CA LYS A 98 2.06 14.73 15.62
C LYS A 98 0.90 14.08 16.37
N GLN A 99 0.94 14.12 17.70
CA GLN A 99 -0.12 13.53 18.53
C GLN A 99 -1.45 14.30 18.41
N GLN A 100 -1.43 15.61 18.19
CA GLN A 100 -2.64 16.45 18.14
C GLN A 100 -2.44 17.60 17.15
N ALA A 101 -3.04 17.46 15.97
CA ALA A 101 -3.32 18.61 15.12
C ALA A 101 -4.85 18.80 15.15
N GLY A 102 -5.31 20.00 15.49
CA GLY A 102 -6.75 20.29 15.71
C GLY A 102 -7.63 20.09 14.48
N TRP A 103 -7.03 19.92 13.30
CA TRP A 103 -7.67 19.63 12.02
C TRP A 103 -7.65 18.15 11.63
N VAL A 104 -7.00 17.27 12.42
CA VAL A 104 -6.96 15.82 12.14
C VAL A 104 -8.10 15.13 12.86
N PHE A 105 -9.11 14.70 12.10
CA PHE A 105 -10.18 13.86 12.61
C PHE A 105 -9.62 12.47 12.95
N ARG A 106 -9.40 12.20 14.23
CA ARG A 106 -9.19 10.82 14.70
C ARG A 106 -10.56 10.16 14.79
N SER A 107 -10.89 9.27 13.86
CA SER A 107 -11.95 8.29 14.13
C SER A 107 -11.51 7.48 15.34
N ASN A 108 -12.30 7.48 16.42
CA ASN A 108 -12.06 6.62 17.56
C ASN A 108 -11.87 5.19 17.05
N SER A 109 -10.71 4.61 17.36
CA SER A 109 -10.18 3.35 16.86
C SER A 109 -10.97 2.10 17.32
N GLN A 110 -12.22 2.24 17.74
CA GLN A 110 -13.10 1.09 18.00
C GLN A 110 -13.79 0.56 16.75
N GLN A 111 -13.65 1.22 15.60
CA GLN A 111 -14.31 0.80 14.36
C GLN A 111 -13.37 0.15 13.33
N GLN A 112 -12.08 -0.01 13.66
CA GLN A 112 -11.05 -0.44 12.71
C GLN A 112 -10.70 -1.94 12.77
N ASP A 113 -11.26 -2.70 13.71
CA ASP A 113 -10.97 -4.14 13.88
C ASP A 113 -11.85 -5.10 13.04
N ASN A 114 -12.60 -4.61 12.03
CA ASN A 114 -13.55 -5.46 11.31
C ASN A 114 -13.57 -5.33 9.78
N TRP A 115 -12.59 -4.66 9.15
CA TRP A 115 -12.56 -4.56 7.69
C TRP A 115 -11.95 -5.80 7.01
N GLU A 116 -10.96 -6.46 7.63
CA GLU A 116 -10.39 -7.71 7.12
C GLU A 116 -11.38 -8.89 7.21
N ASN A 117 -12.27 -8.89 8.21
CA ASN A 117 -13.29 -9.93 8.39
C ASN A 117 -14.47 -9.83 7.42
N ARG A 118 -14.75 -8.67 6.83
CA ARG A 118 -15.88 -8.51 5.89
C ARG A 118 -15.53 -8.95 4.48
N VAL A 119 -14.29 -8.73 4.05
CA VAL A 119 -13.83 -9.14 2.70
C VAL A 119 -13.76 -10.66 2.59
N THR A 120 -13.35 -11.35 3.66
CA THR A 120 -13.33 -12.82 3.71
C THR A 120 -14.74 -13.41 3.80
N ALA A 121 -15.66 -12.81 4.57
CA ALA A 121 -17.03 -13.33 4.71
C ALA A 121 -17.87 -13.24 3.41
N ASP A 122 -17.71 -12.19 2.60
CA ASP A 122 -18.46 -12.04 1.34
C ASP A 122 -17.88 -12.90 0.19
N VAL A 123 -16.57 -13.14 0.18
CA VAL A 123 -15.93 -14.05 -0.78
C VAL A 123 -16.31 -15.50 -0.48
N VAL A 124 -16.35 -15.91 0.78
CA VAL A 124 -16.72 -17.28 1.18
C VAL A 124 -18.19 -17.59 0.89
N LYS A 125 -19.10 -16.60 0.93
CA LYS A 125 -20.52 -16.80 0.59
C LYS A 125 -20.80 -17.12 -0.88
N HIS A 126 -19.87 -16.84 -1.80
CA HIS A 126 -20.04 -17.07 -3.23
C HIS A 126 -19.24 -18.25 -3.79
N ILE A 127 -18.47 -18.95 -2.95
CA ILE A 127 -17.81 -20.20 -3.34
C ILE A 127 -18.81 -21.34 -3.14
N LYS A 128 -19.38 -21.83 -4.25
CA LYS A 128 -20.15 -23.08 -4.22
C LYS A 128 -19.24 -24.20 -3.70
N PRO A 129 -19.68 -25.04 -2.74
CA PRO A 129 -18.89 -26.17 -2.30
C PRO A 129 -18.58 -27.08 -3.49
N ILE A 130 -17.33 -27.51 -3.59
CA ILE A 130 -16.91 -28.52 -4.57
C ILE A 130 -17.73 -29.78 -4.26
N PRO A 131 -18.42 -30.36 -5.26
CA PRO A 131 -19.23 -31.54 -5.01
C PRO A 131 -18.34 -32.72 -4.63
N SER A 132 -18.79 -33.49 -3.64
CA SER A 132 -18.05 -34.55 -2.94
C SER A 132 -17.58 -35.72 -3.83
N TYR A 133 -17.98 -35.77 -5.10
CA TYR A 133 -17.51 -36.78 -6.05
C TYR A 133 -16.15 -36.45 -6.70
N LEU A 134 -15.58 -35.26 -6.45
CA LEU A 134 -14.25 -34.86 -6.96
C LEU A 134 -13.12 -35.08 -5.94
N THR A 135 -13.41 -35.65 -4.77
CA THR A 135 -12.39 -36.03 -3.79
C THR A 135 -11.84 -37.41 -4.14
N THR A 136 -10.87 -37.47 -5.04
CA THR A 136 -10.11 -38.70 -5.33
C THR A 136 -9.44 -39.20 -4.05
N ALA A 137 -9.85 -40.40 -3.63
CA ALA A 137 -9.31 -41.10 -2.50
C ALA A 137 -7.83 -41.47 -2.69
N GLY A 138 -7.01 -41.13 -1.70
CA GLY A 138 -5.93 -41.97 -1.16
C GLY A 138 -4.57 -41.98 -1.88
N PRO A 139 -3.46 -41.59 -1.19
CA PRO A 139 -2.15 -42.14 -1.51
C PRO A 139 -2.09 -43.59 -1.02
N GLN A 140 -2.03 -44.57 -1.93
CA GLN A 140 -1.63 -45.92 -1.55
C GLN A 140 -0.13 -45.95 -1.27
N ASN A 141 0.20 -46.36 -0.05
CA ASN A 141 1.54 -46.72 0.40
C ASN A 141 2.19 -47.71 -0.58
N ILE A 142 3.29 -47.29 -1.23
CA ILE A 142 4.24 -48.22 -1.84
C ILE A 142 5.22 -48.61 -0.74
N VAL A 143 4.95 -49.77 -0.12
CA VAL A 143 5.88 -50.47 0.76
C VAL A 143 6.92 -51.20 -0.08
N GLU A 144 8.15 -51.14 0.43
CA GLU A 144 9.40 -51.74 -0.04
C GLU A 144 9.28 -53.15 -0.65
N LEU A 145 9.95 -53.35 -1.79
CA LEU A 145 10.47 -54.67 -2.18
C LEU A 145 12.00 -54.61 -2.17
N ARG A 146 12.59 -55.10 -1.08
CA ARG A 146 13.99 -55.52 -0.98
C ARG A 146 14.05 -57.05 -1.00
N ASN A 147 14.85 -57.56 -1.92
CA ASN A 147 15.66 -58.79 -1.89
C ASN A 147 15.06 -60.12 -1.41
N ALA A 148 14.91 -61.05 -2.36
CA ALA A 148 15.36 -62.44 -2.26
C ALA A 148 15.70 -62.95 -3.67
#